data_AF-A0A7K0C6U1-F1
#
_entry.id   AF-A0A7K0C6U1-F1
#
_cell.length_a   1.000
_cell.length_b   1.000
_cell.length_c   1.000
_cell.angle_alpha   90.00
_cell.angle_beta   90.00
_cell.angle_gamma   90.00
#
_symmetry.space_group_name_H-M   'P 1'
#
loop_
_entity.id
_entity.type
_entity.pdbx_description
1 polymer ?
#
loop_
_entity_poly.entity_id
_entity_poly.type
_entity_poly.pdbx_seq_one_letter_code
_entity_poly.pdbx_strand_id
1 'polypeptide(L)'
;MTQTITGGGTAALDELGAALAPLGYLTVLLEDGARPRLEVLDRRPGGRSGGVVCDGDWYWWPWADRIAPAGDAARAAALVDRGLRQAA
;
A
#
# COMPACT_ATOMS: atom_id res chain seq x y z
N MET A 1 25.65 1.78 -13.60
CA MET A 1 24.46 0.93 -13.42
C MET A 1 23.33 1.86 -13.03
N THR A 2 22.61 2.33 -14.03
CA THR A 2 21.67 3.45 -13.92
C THR A 2 20.28 2.92 -14.18
N GLN A 3 19.41 2.96 -13.17
CA GLN A 3 17.98 3.18 -13.37
C GLN A 3 17.38 3.72 -12.07
N THR A 4 17.40 5.05 -11.96
CA THR A 4 16.47 5.83 -11.16
C THR A 4 15.08 5.68 -11.78
N ILE A 5 14.30 4.72 -11.31
CA ILE A 5 12.85 4.62 -11.55
C ILE A 5 12.07 4.95 -10.27
N THR A 6 12.50 5.99 -9.54
CA THR A 6 11.80 6.47 -8.32
C THR A 6 10.57 7.31 -8.69
N GLY A 7 9.71 6.81 -9.58
CA GLY A 7 8.48 7.49 -10.01
C GLY A 7 7.29 6.53 -10.19
N GLY A 8 7.54 5.32 -10.72
CA GLY A 8 6.48 4.34 -10.97
C GLY A 8 5.88 3.76 -9.68
N GLY A 9 6.71 3.45 -8.69
CA GLY A 9 6.24 2.90 -7.42
C GLY A 9 5.37 3.88 -6.62
N THR A 10 5.70 5.17 -6.65
CA THR A 10 4.92 6.21 -5.98
C THR A 10 3.54 6.37 -6.61
N ALA A 11 3.45 6.39 -7.94
CA ALA A 11 2.17 6.47 -8.65
C ALA A 11 1.26 5.26 -8.35
N ALA A 12 1.83 4.05 -8.33
CA ALA A 12 1.08 2.86 -7.96
C ALA A 12 0.59 2.91 -6.50
N LEU A 13 1.40 3.43 -5.56
CA LEU A 13 0.98 3.60 -4.17
C LEU A 13 -0.10 4.68 -4.01
N ASP A 14 -0.03 5.76 -4.79
CA ASP A 14 -1.06 6.80 -4.81
C ASP A 14 -2.41 6.25 -5.31
N GLU A 15 -2.40 5.48 -6.41
CA GLU A 15 -3.59 4.79 -6.92
C GLU A 15 -4.19 3.82 -5.89
N LEU A 16 -3.33 3.08 -5.18
CA LEU A 16 -3.76 2.22 -4.07
C LEU A 16 -4.41 3.04 -2.95
N GLY A 17 -3.84 4.20 -2.61
CA GLY A 17 -4.42 5.14 -1.65
C GLY A 17 -5.82 5.61 -2.04
N ALA A 18 -5.99 6.00 -3.31
CA ALA A 18 -7.27 6.39 -3.87
C ALA A 18 -8.32 5.25 -3.82
N ALA A 19 -7.89 4.00 -4.06
CA ALA A 19 -8.76 2.82 -3.97
C ALA A 19 -9.16 2.48 -2.51
N LEU A 20 -8.30 2.80 -1.53
CA LEU A 20 -8.55 2.55 -0.10
C LEU A 20 -9.40 3.64 0.57
N ALA A 21 -9.35 4.88 0.08
CA ALA A 21 -10.14 6.01 0.58
C ALA A 21 -11.66 5.72 0.72
N PRO A 22 -12.37 5.17 -0.29
CA PRO A 22 -13.81 4.87 -0.17
C PRO A 22 -14.13 3.75 0.85
N LEU A 23 -13.15 2.93 1.23
CA LEU A 23 -13.32 1.90 2.26
C LEU A 23 -13.22 2.47 3.69
N GLY A 24 -12.86 3.76 3.83
CA GLY A 24 -12.75 4.47 5.10
C GLY A 24 -11.34 4.48 5.70
N TYR A 25 -10.34 3.99 4.96
CA TYR A 25 -8.95 4.03 5.39
C TYR A 25 -8.36 5.43 5.19
N LEU A 26 -7.48 5.83 6.11
CA LEU A 26 -6.56 6.94 5.91
C LEU A 26 -5.28 6.39 5.31
N THR A 27 -4.83 6.96 4.21
CA THR A 27 -3.57 6.58 3.59
C THR A 27 -2.59 7.74 3.61
N VAL A 28 -1.36 7.47 4.01
CA VAL A 28 -0.25 8.43 4.01
C VAL A 28 0.88 7.84 3.19
N LEU A 29 1.19 8.49 2.08
CA LEU A 29 2.35 8.16 1.27
C LEU A 29 3.58 8.77 1.91
N LEU A 30 4.56 7.94 2.29
CA LEU A 30 5.86 8.36 2.76
C LEU A 30 6.91 8.08 1.70
N GLU A 31 7.54 9.14 1.24
CA GLU A 31 8.67 9.13 0.30
C GLU A 31 10.02 9.29 1.01
N ASP A 32 10.00 9.42 2.35
CA ASP A 32 11.18 9.59 3.18
C ASP A 32 11.89 8.23 3.37
N GLY A 33 12.86 7.94 2.49
CA GLY A 33 13.69 6.73 2.56
C GLY A 33 14.16 6.18 1.21
N ALA A 34 14.79 5.00 1.23
CA ALA A 34 15.28 4.33 0.02
C ALA A 34 14.16 3.76 -0.87
N ARG A 35 12.94 3.59 -0.34
CA ARG A 35 11.77 3.05 -1.06
C ARG A 35 10.48 3.75 -0.58
N PRO A 36 9.61 4.18 -1.50
CA PRO A 36 8.32 4.78 -1.13
C PRO A 36 7.41 3.73 -0.48
N ARG A 37 6.63 4.16 0.51
CA ARG A 37 5.66 3.30 1.22
C ARG A 37 4.35 4.03 1.48
N LEU A 38 3.24 3.30 1.46
CA LEU A 38 1.91 3.77 1.82
C LEU A 38 1.54 3.23 3.20
N GLU A 39 1.44 4.09 4.20
CA GLU A 39 0.85 3.74 5.49
C GLU A 39 -0.67 3.79 5.37
N VAL A 40 -1.33 2.70 5.69
CA VAL A 40 -2.79 2.57 5.70
C VAL A 40 -3.25 2.47 7.15
N LEU A 41 -4.15 3.35 7.57
CA LEU A 41 -4.70 3.42 8.91
C LEU A 41 -6.22 3.28 8.87
N ASP A 42 -6.76 2.29 9.57
CA ASP A 42 -8.19 2.19 9.83
C ASP A 42 -8.60 3.21 10.90
N ARG A 43 -9.53 4.12 10.55
CA ARG A 43 -10.02 5.16 11.47
C ARG A 43 -11.09 4.67 12.46
N ARG A 44 -11.56 3.44 12.36
CA ARG A 44 -12.60 2.89 13.24
C ARG A 44 -12.02 2.63 14.64
N PRO A 45 -12.83 2.68 15.70
CA PRO A 45 -12.38 2.34 17.05
C PRO A 45 -11.87 0.89 17.09
N GLY A 46 -10.62 0.68 17.52
CA GLY A 46 -9.93 -0.62 17.45
C GLY A 46 -9.32 -0.94 16.07
N GLY A 47 -9.32 0.04 15.16
CA GLY A 47 -8.74 -0.04 13.83
C GLY A 47 -7.23 -0.26 13.87
N ARG A 48 -6.73 -0.96 12.86
CA ARG A 48 -5.32 -1.33 12.72
C ARG A 48 -4.67 -0.50 11.63
N SER A 49 -3.35 -0.39 11.70
CA SER A 49 -2.53 0.16 10.64
C SER A 49 -1.67 -0.91 9.98
N GLY A 50 -1.30 -0.68 8.72
CA GLY A 50 -0.35 -1.49 7.99
C GLY A 50 0.37 -0.65 6.95
N GLY A 51 1.68 -0.88 6.81
CA GLY A 51 2.45 -0.31 5.71
C GLY A 51 2.31 -1.17 4.45
N VAL A 52 2.30 -0.56 3.28
CA VAL A 52 2.40 -1.23 1.98
C VAL A 52 3.56 -0.61 1.22
N VAL A 53 4.42 -1.45 0.62
CA VAL A 53 5.52 -0.99 -0.22
C VAL A 53 5.29 -1.45 -1.65
N CYS A 54 5.72 -0.65 -2.62
CA CYS A 54 5.74 -1.05 -4.02
C CYS A 54 7.19 -1.31 -4.42
N ASP A 55 7.47 -2.54 -4.88
CA ASP A 55 8.77 -2.91 -5.41
C ASP A 55 8.61 -3.62 -6.74
N GLY A 56 9.15 -3.00 -7.80
CA GLY A 56 8.85 -3.40 -9.18
C GLY A 56 7.36 -3.34 -9.47
N ASP A 57 6.84 -4.40 -10.08
CA ASP A 57 5.43 -4.53 -10.49
C ASP A 57 4.54 -5.18 -9.41
N TRP A 58 4.93 -5.13 -8.13
CA TRP A 58 4.18 -5.77 -7.04
C TRP A 58 4.08 -4.89 -5.80
N TYR A 59 2.92 -4.94 -5.17
CA TYR A 59 2.68 -4.47 -3.81
C TYR A 59 3.03 -5.56 -2.80
N TRP A 60 3.70 -5.15 -1.72
CA TRP A 60 4.19 -6.03 -0.67
C TRP A 60 3.84 -5.47 0.71
N TRP A 61 3.62 -6.38 1.65
CA TRP A 61 3.64 -6.05 3.07
C TRP A 61 5.10 -5.88 3.55
N PRO A 62 5.36 -5.04 4.56
CA PRO A 62 6.69 -4.81 5.13
C PRO A 62 7.30 -6.07 5.73
N TRP A 63 6.48 -7.07 6.10
CA TRP A 63 6.92 -8.39 6.54
C TRP A 63 7.04 -9.43 5.40
N ALA A 64 7.23 -8.96 4.17
CA ALA A 64 7.58 -9.74 2.97
C ALA A 64 6.49 -10.63 2.34
N ASP A 65 5.21 -10.44 2.69
CA ASP A 65 4.11 -11.14 2.02
C ASP A 65 3.60 -10.35 0.80
N ARG A 66 3.36 -11.05 -0.32
CA ARG A 66 2.90 -10.42 -1.58
C ARG A 66 1.42 -10.10 -1.49
N ILE A 67 1.06 -8.86 -1.81
CA ILE A 67 -0.33 -8.42 -1.84
C ILE A 67 -0.92 -8.69 -3.22
N ALA A 68 -0.49 -7.91 -4.20
CA ALA A 68 -1.02 -7.95 -5.57
C ALA A 68 -0.04 -7.28 -6.53
N PRO A 69 -0.20 -7.47 -7.85
CA PRO A 69 0.53 -6.71 -8.86
C PRO A 69 0.23 -5.21 -8.75
N ALA A 70 1.23 -4.37 -8.99
CA ALA A 70 1.15 -2.90 -8.95
C ALA A 70 0.17 -2.33 -10.00
N GLY A 71 -0.14 -3.09 -11.05
CA GLY A 71 -1.14 -2.71 -12.07
C GLY A 71 -2.59 -2.99 -11.67
N ASP A 72 -2.86 -3.51 -10.47
CA ASP A 72 -4.22 -3.85 -10.01
C ASP A 72 -4.48 -3.32 -8.60
N ALA A 73 -4.55 -1.98 -8.50
CA ALA A 73 -4.78 -1.26 -7.24
C ALA A 73 -6.11 -1.66 -6.55
N ALA A 74 -7.14 -2.01 -7.32
CA ALA A 74 -8.43 -2.46 -6.78
C ALA A 74 -8.30 -3.81 -6.06
N ARG A 75 -7.61 -4.78 -6.69
CA ARG A 75 -7.32 -6.06 -6.04
C ARG A 75 -6.41 -5.89 -4.83
N ALA A 76 -5.41 -5.02 -4.92
CA ALA A 76 -4.54 -4.69 -3.81
C ALA A 76 -5.33 -4.13 -2.61
N ALA A 77 -6.23 -3.17 -2.85
CA ALA A 77 -7.08 -2.59 -1.81
C ALA A 77 -7.96 -3.63 -1.10
N ALA A 78 -8.58 -4.56 -1.86
CA ALA A 78 -9.39 -5.63 -1.28
C ALA A 78 -8.57 -6.59 -0.39
N LEU A 79 -7.33 -6.89 -0.77
CA LEU A 79 -6.44 -7.73 0.03
C LEU A 79 -5.88 -7.01 1.25
N VAL A 80 -5.63 -5.71 1.13
CA VAL A 80 -5.26 -4.84 2.27
C VAL A 80 -6.39 -4.77 3.29
N ASP A 81 -7.64 -4.50 2.86
CA ASP A 81 -8.83 -4.52 3.72
C ASP A 81 -8.95 -5.88 4.43
N ARG A 82 -8.89 -6.98 3.67
CA ARG A 82 -8.96 -8.32 4.24
C ARG A 82 -7.84 -8.56 5.26
N GLY A 83 -6.59 -8.21 4.94
CA GLY A 83 -5.44 -8.41 5.82
C GLY A 83 -5.58 -7.65 7.14
N LEU A 84 -5.97 -6.37 7.07
CA LEU A 84 -6.20 -5.53 8.25
C LEU A 84 -7.37 -6.05 9.10
N ARG A 85 -8.40 -6.64 8.49
CA ARG A 85 -9.53 -7.24 9.20
C ARG A 85 -9.24 -8.62 9.79
N GLN A 86 -8.38 -9.43 9.18
CA GLN A 86 -8.07 -10.79 9.64
C GLN A 86 -7.05 -10.84 10.76
N ALA A 87 -6.21 -9.82 10.87
CA ALA A 87 -5.30 -9.74 12.01
C ALA A 87 -6.07 -9.59 13.34
N ALA A 88 -7.36 -9.18 13.30
CA ALA A 88 -8.29 -8.87 14.41
C ALA A 88 -8.35 -9.93 15.53
#